data_AF-M9UCF5-F1
#
_entry.id   AF-M9UCF5-F1
#
_cell.length_a   1.000
_cell.length_b   1.000
_cell.length_c   1.000
_cell.angle_alpha   90.00
_cell.angle_beta   90.00
_cell.angle_gamma   90.00
#
_symmetry.space_group_name_H-M   'P 1'
#
loop_
_entity.id
_entity.type
_entity.pdbx_description
1 polymer ?
#
loop_
_entity_poly.entity_id
_entity_poly.type
_entity_poly.pdbx_seq_one_letter_code
_entity_poly.pdbx_strand_id
1 'polypeptide(L)'
;MNVEEAKRIVADQKELVEEKLSMNYIKREVGDVSRFLVIPNVFAILGVRRSGKSTLSLMLMKELNVKFAYLNFDDESLYGLTTKDLKSIEQAIYEVYADFLTALEGQWFPSRGFIVPTIDSGLHLSYGGQTRGPETPSRLN
;
A
#
# COMPACT_ATOMS: atom_id res chain seq x y z
N MET A 1 -15.00 14.59 -4.98
CA MET A 1 -13.85 14.91 -4.12
C MET A 1 -12.80 15.65 -4.93
N ASN A 2 -12.17 16.66 -4.34
CA ASN A 2 -11.00 17.33 -4.94
C ASN A 2 -9.68 16.76 -4.38
N VAL A 3 -8.54 17.13 -4.97
CA VAL A 3 -7.22 16.59 -4.56
C VAL A 3 -6.83 16.98 -3.14
N GLU A 4 -7.12 18.21 -2.71
CA GLU A 4 -6.77 18.67 -1.35
C GLU A 4 -7.59 17.98 -0.26
N GLU A 5 -8.86 17.70 -0.53
CA GLU A 5 -9.72 16.87 0.31
C GLU A 5 -9.18 15.44 0.40
N ALA A 6 -8.83 14.84 -0.74
CA ALA A 6 -8.24 13.50 -0.78
C ALA A 6 -6.91 13.44 -0.01
N LYS A 7 -6.06 14.47 -0.11
CA LYS A 7 -4.79 14.55 0.63
C LYS A 7 -4.99 14.60 2.13
N ARG A 8 -5.97 15.33 2.62
CA ARG A 8 -6.30 15.35 4.05
C ARG A 8 -6.68 13.95 4.53
N ILE A 9 -7.59 13.28 3.82
CA ILE A 9 -8.01 11.92 4.18
C ILE A 9 -6.82 10.95 4.20
N VAL A 10 -5.98 10.98 3.16
CA VAL A 10 -4.80 10.10 3.08
C VAL A 10 -3.78 10.43 4.20
N ALA A 11 -3.57 11.71 4.51
CA ALA A 11 -2.67 12.14 5.57
C ALA A 11 -3.16 11.72 6.96
N ASP A 12 -4.45 11.90 7.25
CA ASP A 12 -5.07 11.49 8.52
C ASP A 12 -4.94 9.96 8.71
N GLN A 13 -5.19 9.19 7.64
CA GLN A 13 -5.02 7.75 7.68
C GLN A 13 -3.55 7.31 7.81
N LYS A 14 -2.61 8.04 7.20
CA LYS A 14 -1.17 7.81 7.35
C LYS A 14 -0.74 7.98 8.81
N GLU A 15 -1.16 9.07 9.46
CA GLU A 15 -0.85 9.34 10.88
C GLU A 15 -1.39 8.22 11.78
N LEU A 16 -2.64 7.80 11.58
CA LEU A 16 -3.24 6.68 12.30
C LEU A 16 -2.46 5.36 12.15
N VAL A 17 -1.87 5.13 10.98
CA VAL A 17 -1.04 3.94 10.72
C VAL A 17 0.33 4.06 11.37
N GLU A 18 0.94 5.24 11.33
CA GLU A 18 2.22 5.50 11.99
C GLU A 18 2.10 5.31 13.51
N GLU A 19 1.01 5.79 14.12
CA GLU A 19 0.69 5.50 15.52
C GLU A 19 0.56 3.99 15.74
N LYS A 20 -0.20 3.29 14.89
CA LYS A 20 -0.34 1.82 15.00
C LYS A 20 0.98 1.09 14.87
N LEU A 21 1.88 1.53 13.99
CA LEU A 21 3.20 0.93 13.81
C LEU A 21 4.12 1.17 15.00
N SER A 22 3.91 2.24 15.77
CA SER A 22 4.66 2.54 16.99
C SER A 22 4.32 1.59 18.16
N MET A 23 3.13 0.98 18.14
CA MET A 23 2.68 0.05 19.17
C MET A 23 3.45 -1.28 19.16
N ASN A 24 3.46 -1.95 20.33
CA ASN A 24 4.01 -3.28 20.51
C ASN A 24 2.90 -4.33 20.38
N TYR A 25 2.87 -5.01 19.22
CA TYR A 25 1.98 -6.14 18.98
C TYR A 25 2.64 -7.48 19.31
N ILE A 26 1.82 -8.45 19.70
CA ILE A 26 2.25 -9.84 19.88
C ILE A 26 2.54 -10.44 18.50
N LYS A 27 3.78 -10.90 18.29
CA LYS A 27 4.19 -11.58 17.06
C LYS A 27 3.34 -12.82 16.81
N ARG A 28 2.98 -13.02 15.55
CA ARG A 28 2.30 -14.22 15.08
C ARG A 28 3.28 -15.05 14.29
N GLU A 29 3.19 -16.36 14.46
CA GLU A 29 3.93 -17.29 13.61
C GLU A 29 3.30 -17.28 12.21
N VAL A 30 3.99 -16.62 11.30
CA VAL A 30 3.76 -16.68 9.86
C VAL A 30 5.02 -17.28 9.26
N GLY A 31 4.86 -18.24 8.35
CA GLY A 31 5.99 -18.78 7.60
C GLY A 31 6.68 -17.69 6.77
N ASP A 32 7.71 -18.06 6.00
CA ASP A 32 8.37 -17.09 5.15
C ASP A 32 7.42 -16.57 4.05
N VAL A 33 6.89 -15.37 4.28
CA VAL A 33 6.04 -14.62 3.33
C VAL A 33 6.83 -13.62 2.50
N SER A 34 8.10 -13.37 2.84
CA SER A 34 8.93 -12.35 2.17
C SER A 34 9.05 -12.64 0.67
N ARG A 35 9.18 -13.92 0.29
CA ARG A 35 9.18 -14.40 -1.10
C ARG A 35 7.97 -13.97 -1.93
N PHE A 36 6.81 -13.75 -1.32
CA PHE A 36 5.61 -13.30 -2.03
C PHE A 36 5.59 -11.79 -2.26
N LEU A 37 6.47 -11.06 -1.58
CA LEU A 37 6.64 -9.61 -1.68
C LEU A 37 7.84 -9.23 -2.56
N VAL A 38 8.38 -10.13 -3.38
CA VAL A 38 9.53 -9.85 -4.28
C VAL A 38 9.08 -9.61 -5.73
N ILE A 39 7.87 -10.04 -6.08
CA ILE A 39 7.33 -9.99 -7.43
C ILE A 39 6.14 -9.02 -7.43
N PRO A 40 5.88 -8.25 -8.51
CA PRO A 40 4.66 -7.47 -8.67
C PRO A 40 3.42 -8.37 -8.70
N ASN A 41 2.94 -8.71 -7.51
CA ASN A 41 1.83 -9.60 -7.24
C ASN A 41 0.84 -8.92 -6.30
N VAL A 42 -0.39 -9.42 -6.32
CA VAL A 42 -1.35 -9.15 -5.24
C VAL A 42 -1.09 -10.13 -4.10
N PHE A 43 -0.83 -9.61 -2.91
CA PHE A 43 -0.73 -10.41 -1.69
C PHE A 43 -1.96 -10.17 -0.80
N ALA A 44 -2.79 -11.19 -0.63
CA ALA A 44 -4.02 -11.09 0.13
C ALA A 44 -3.92 -11.79 1.49
N ILE A 45 -4.31 -11.11 2.56
CA ILE A 45 -4.46 -11.72 3.90
C ILE A 45 -5.95 -11.95 4.15
N LEU A 46 -6.35 -13.22 4.19
CA LEU A 46 -7.75 -13.65 4.34
C LEU A 46 -8.05 -14.14 5.77
N GLY A 47 -9.33 -14.21 6.11
CA GLY A 47 -9.81 -14.78 7.39
C GLY A 47 -11.01 -14.05 7.99
N VAL A 48 -11.55 -14.59 9.08
CA VAL A 48 -12.77 -14.10 9.74
C VAL A 48 -12.65 -12.69 10.30
N ARG A 49 -13.79 -12.02 10.54
CA ARG A 49 -13.85 -10.72 11.21
C ARG A 49 -13.17 -10.80 12.57
N ARG A 50 -12.45 -9.74 12.96
CA ARG A 50 -11.68 -9.64 14.23
C ARG A 50 -10.51 -10.61 14.39
N SER A 51 -10.10 -11.35 13.36
CA SER A 51 -8.91 -12.21 13.44
C SER A 51 -7.58 -11.46 13.45
N GLY A 52 -7.56 -10.13 13.33
CA GLY A 52 -6.32 -9.31 13.41
C GLY A 52 -5.54 -9.21 12.09
N LYS A 53 -6.20 -9.38 10.93
CA LYS A 53 -5.57 -9.33 9.60
C LYS A 53 -4.85 -8.00 9.33
N SER A 54 -5.51 -6.86 9.59
CA SER A 54 -4.93 -5.53 9.38
C SER A 54 -3.75 -5.26 10.30
N THR A 55 -3.79 -5.80 11.53
CA THR A 55 -2.64 -5.74 12.44
C THR A 55 -1.48 -6.57 11.89
N LEU A 56 -1.75 -7.81 11.45
CA LEU A 56 -0.74 -8.69 10.86
C LEU A 56 -0.05 -8.05 9.65
N SER A 57 -0.77 -7.36 8.75
CA SER A 57 -0.12 -6.68 7.62
C SER A 57 0.79 -5.55 8.03
N LEU A 58 0.38 -4.73 8.99
CA LEU A 58 1.22 -3.63 9.49
C LEU A 58 2.48 -4.18 10.15
N MET A 59 2.34 -5.26 10.93
CA MET A 59 3.48 -5.97 11.51
C MET A 59 4.42 -6.52 10.44
N LEU A 60 3.89 -7.18 9.40
CA LEU A 60 4.69 -7.72 8.30
C LEU A 60 5.46 -6.62 7.56
N MET A 61 4.82 -5.49 7.26
CA MET A 61 5.52 -4.38 6.60
C MET A 61 6.63 -3.79 7.50
N LYS A 62 6.38 -3.68 8.81
CA LYS A 62 7.38 -3.24 9.79
C LYS A 62 8.56 -4.21 9.88
N GLU A 63 8.30 -5.50 9.98
CA GLU A 63 9.33 -6.54 10.12
C GLU A 63 10.18 -6.71 8.84
N LEU A 64 9.55 -6.58 7.67
CA LEU A 64 10.23 -6.67 6.38
C LEU A 64 10.82 -5.34 5.92
N ASN A 65 10.66 -4.26 6.72
CA ASN A 65 11.09 -2.90 6.41
C ASN A 65 10.62 -2.42 5.02
N VAL A 66 9.40 -2.81 4.63
CA VAL A 66 8.80 -2.45 3.34
C VAL A 66 8.14 -1.08 3.48
N LYS A 67 8.44 -0.17 2.57
CA LYS A 67 7.72 1.11 2.45
C LYS A 67 6.38 0.87 1.76
N PHE A 68 5.32 1.45 2.29
CA PHE A 68 3.98 1.26 1.76
C PHE A 68 3.13 2.52 1.91
N ALA A 69 2.13 2.64 1.05
CA ALA A 69 1.01 3.55 1.25
C ALA A 69 -0.20 2.78 1.79
N TYR A 70 -1.01 3.44 2.61
CA TYR A 70 -2.18 2.84 3.24
C TYR A 70 -3.43 3.65 2.89
N LEU A 71 -4.50 2.94 2.54
CA LEU A 71 -5.82 3.54 2.40
C LEU A 71 -6.91 2.53 2.78
N ASN A 72 -7.75 2.92 3.73
CA ASN A 72 -8.96 2.22 4.11
C ASN A 72 -10.14 2.71 3.27
N PHE A 73 -10.52 1.96 2.24
CA PHE A 73 -11.68 2.31 1.40
C PHE A 73 -13.02 2.19 2.12
N ASP A 74 -13.07 1.46 3.24
CA ASP A 74 -14.28 1.34 4.05
C ASP A 74 -14.44 2.51 5.05
N ASP A 75 -13.55 3.50 5.04
CA ASP A 75 -13.63 4.68 5.89
C ASP A 75 -14.82 5.58 5.51
N GLU A 76 -15.52 6.12 6.51
CA GLU A 76 -16.69 6.99 6.29
C GLU A 76 -16.35 8.25 5.48
N SER A 77 -15.11 8.75 5.58
CA SER A 77 -14.62 9.88 4.76
C SER A 77 -14.59 9.58 3.27
N LEU A 78 -14.59 8.30 2.89
CA LEU A 78 -14.63 7.81 1.51
C LEU A 78 -16.00 7.26 1.12
N TYR A 79 -17.03 7.50 1.93
CA TYR A 79 -18.39 7.08 1.59
C TYR A 79 -18.89 7.80 0.32
N GLY A 80 -19.46 7.03 -0.61
CA GLY A 80 -20.03 7.57 -1.85
C GLY A 80 -19.00 7.91 -2.94
N LEU A 81 -17.76 7.41 -2.83
CA LEU A 81 -16.75 7.55 -3.88
C LEU A 81 -17.27 7.12 -5.25
N THR A 82 -16.95 7.92 -6.25
CA THR A 82 -17.18 7.60 -7.66
C THR A 82 -15.87 7.34 -8.39
N THR A 83 -15.96 6.79 -9.61
CA THR A 83 -14.78 6.56 -10.46
C THR A 83 -14.00 7.85 -10.79
N LYS A 84 -14.66 9.02 -10.75
CA LYS A 84 -14.00 10.31 -10.99
C LYS A 84 -13.08 10.70 -9.84
N ASP A 85 -13.41 10.27 -8.62
CA ASP A 85 -12.68 10.62 -7.39
C ASP A 85 -11.39 9.79 -7.24
N LEU A 86 -11.34 8.61 -7.86
CA LEU A 86 -10.17 7.71 -7.80
C LEU A 86 -8.89 8.39 -8.28
N LYS A 87 -8.98 9.24 -9.30
CA LYS A 87 -7.82 10.00 -9.81
C LYS A 87 -7.27 10.97 -8.76
N SER A 88 -8.15 11.62 -8.01
CA SER A 88 -7.76 12.54 -6.93
C SER A 88 -7.17 11.80 -5.74
N ILE A 89 -7.69 10.61 -5.40
CA ILE A 89 -7.13 9.73 -4.38
C ILE A 89 -5.73 9.26 -4.78
N GLU A 90 -5.57 8.78 -6.01
CA GLU A 90 -4.29 8.32 -6.53
C GLU A 90 -3.24 9.42 -6.44
N GLN A 91 -3.58 10.62 -6.93
CA GLN A 91 -2.70 11.79 -6.82
C GLN A 91 -2.37 12.12 -5.37
N ALA A 92 -3.36 12.11 -4.48
CA ALA A 92 -3.16 12.35 -3.05
C ALA A 92 -2.21 11.35 -2.41
N ILE A 93 -2.31 10.06 -2.74
CA ILE A 93 -1.38 9.02 -2.27
C ILE A 93 0.04 9.34 -2.72
N TYR A 94 0.25 9.65 -4.00
CA TYR A 94 1.59 9.98 -4.50
C TYR A 94 2.18 11.21 -3.82
N GLU A 95 1.38 12.24 -3.54
CA GLU A 95 1.85 13.46 -2.89
C GLU A 95 2.13 13.27 -1.39
N VAL A 96 1.24 12.61 -0.65
CA VAL A 96 1.39 12.39 0.81
C VAL A 96 2.51 11.40 1.15
N TYR A 97 2.78 10.47 0.23
CA TYR A 97 3.87 9.51 0.36
C TYR A 97 5.08 9.86 -0.52
N ALA A 98 5.14 11.08 -1.10
CA ALA A 98 6.19 11.50 -2.03
C ALA A 98 7.60 11.36 -1.44
N ASP A 99 7.80 11.73 -0.17
CA ASP A 99 9.10 11.61 0.51
C ASP A 99 9.64 10.17 0.52
N PHE A 100 8.75 9.18 0.44
CA PHE A 100 9.09 7.76 0.36
C PHE A 100 9.10 7.22 -1.07
N LEU A 101 8.34 7.82 -2.00
CA LEU A 101 8.18 7.34 -3.38
C LEU A 101 9.19 7.98 -4.36
N THR A 102 9.61 9.23 -4.13
CA THR A 102 10.49 10.03 -5.00
C THR A 102 11.98 9.76 -4.75
N ALA A 103 12.38 9.31 -3.56
CA ALA A 103 13.76 8.94 -3.24
C ALA A 103 14.30 7.70 -3.99
N LEU A 104 13.56 7.20 -4.98
CA LEU A 104 13.73 5.88 -5.58
C LEU A 104 13.91 5.91 -7.11
N GLU A 105 14.12 7.07 -7.75
CA GLU A 105 14.37 7.11 -9.21
C GLU A 105 15.72 6.50 -9.64
N GLY A 106 16.63 6.14 -8.71
CA GLY A 106 18.01 5.74 -9.04
C GLY A 106 18.46 4.33 -8.63
N GLN A 107 17.61 3.53 -7.98
CA GLN A 107 17.99 2.17 -7.53
C GLN A 107 16.97 1.12 -7.97
N TRP A 108 17.50 0.02 -8.50
CA TRP A 108 16.80 -1.22 -8.82
C TRP A 108 15.85 -1.61 -7.67
N PHE A 109 14.54 -1.41 -7.86
CA PHE A 109 13.53 -1.44 -6.80
C PHE A 109 13.30 -2.84 -6.22
N PRO A 110 13.36 -3.01 -4.88
CA PRO A 110 12.44 -3.88 -4.17
C PRO A 110 11.20 -3.05 -3.77
N SER A 111 10.01 -3.54 -4.11
CA SER A 111 8.80 -3.37 -3.28
C SER A 111 8.13 -2.01 -3.11
N ARG A 112 7.29 -1.63 -4.08
CA ARG A 112 6.16 -0.70 -3.83
C ARG A 112 4.93 -1.51 -3.38
N GLY A 113 4.50 -1.36 -2.12
CA GLY A 113 3.29 -2.02 -1.61
C GLY A 113 2.17 -1.02 -1.25
N PHE A 114 0.92 -1.37 -1.55
CA PHE A 114 -0.27 -0.61 -1.16
C PHE A 114 -1.15 -1.47 -0.27
N ILE A 115 -1.35 -1.08 1.00
CA ILE A 115 -2.23 -1.82 1.93
C ILE A 115 -3.65 -1.27 1.82
N VAL A 116 -4.59 -2.13 1.44
CA VAL A 116 -6.02 -1.88 1.53
C VAL A 116 -6.66 -2.84 2.54
N PRO A 117 -7.04 -2.38 3.74
CA PRO A 117 -7.92 -3.15 4.59
C PRO A 117 -9.30 -3.26 3.94
N THR A 118 -9.87 -4.46 3.91
CA THR A 118 -11.32 -4.61 3.78
C THR A 118 -11.86 -5.22 5.07
N ILE A 119 -13.01 -4.72 5.49
CA ILE A 119 -13.66 -5.06 6.75
C ILE A 119 -14.22 -6.49 6.70
N ASP A 120 -14.62 -7.01 5.53
CA ASP A 120 -15.37 -8.27 5.44
C ASP A 120 -14.84 -9.35 4.46
N SER A 121 -13.81 -9.12 3.62
CA SER A 121 -13.37 -10.17 2.64
C SER A 121 -11.88 -10.31 2.31
N GLY A 122 -10.98 -9.49 2.85
CA GLY A 122 -9.54 -9.67 2.67
C GLY A 122 -8.76 -8.36 2.57
N LEU A 123 -7.61 -8.28 3.22
CA LEU A 123 -6.71 -7.16 3.03
C LEU A 123 -5.98 -7.35 1.69
N HIS A 124 -6.06 -6.37 0.80
CA HIS A 124 -5.40 -6.40 -0.51
C HIS A 124 -4.10 -5.60 -0.43
N LEU A 125 -2.97 -6.29 -0.48
CA LEU A 125 -1.67 -5.67 -0.70
C LEU A 125 -1.38 -5.67 -2.20
N SER A 126 -1.47 -4.52 -2.86
CA SER A 126 -1.11 -4.41 -4.28
C SER A 126 0.36 -4.03 -4.41
N TYR A 127 1.09 -4.79 -5.22
CA TYR A 127 2.49 -4.53 -5.49
C TYR A 127 2.67 -4.06 -6.93
N GLY A 128 3.04 -2.79 -7.11
CA GLY A 128 3.09 -2.13 -8.41
C GLY A 128 4.50 -1.71 -8.79
N GLY A 129 5.23 -2.55 -9.54
CA GLY A 129 6.39 -2.12 -10.31
C GLY A 129 5.98 -1.87 -11.76
N GLN A 130 6.07 -0.63 -12.24
CA GLN A 130 5.92 -0.38 -13.67
C GLN A 130 7.20 -0.85 -14.35
N THR A 131 7.15 -2.00 -15.03
CA THR A 131 8.22 -2.42 -15.94
C THR A 131 8.14 -1.57 -17.21
N ARG A 132 8.67 -0.35 -17.16
CA ARG A 132 9.23 0.22 -18.39
C ARG A 132 10.60 -0.44 -18.56
N GLY A 133 10.61 -1.59 -19.22
CA GLY A 133 11.85 -2.08 -19.81
C GLY A 133 12.40 -1.00 -20.76
N PRO A 134 13.72 -0.88 -20.93
CA PRO A 134 14.25 -0.07 -22.01
C PRO A 134 13.66 -0.61 -23.30
N GLU A 135 12.93 0.23 -24.03
CA GLU A 135 12.64 -0.04 -25.44
C GLU A 135 13.99 -0.28 -26.10
N THR A 136 14.26 -1.54 -26.43
CA THR A 136 15.40 -1.88 -27.28
C THR A 136 15.00 -1.32 -28.64
N PRO A 137 15.68 -0.29 -29.18
CA PRO A 137 15.41 0.07 -30.56
C PRO A 137 15.82 -1.15 -31.38
N SER A 138 14.82 -1.73 -32.06
CA SER A 138 15.00 -2.75 -33.07
C SER A 138 16.07 -2.28 -34.05
N ARG A 139 17.30 -2.77 -33.86
CA ARG A 139 18.32 -2.69 -34.89
C ARG A 139 18.02 -3.79 -35.88
N LEU A 140 17.43 -3.38 -36.99
CA LEU A 140 17.65 -3.98 -38.30
C LEU A 140 19.12 -4.40 -38.42
N ASN A 141 19.34 -5.71 -38.60
CA ASN A 141 20.15 -6.34 -39.64
C ASN A 141 20.02 -7.86 -39.51
#